data_AF-A0A2E6QHK1-F1
#
_entry.id   AF-A0A2E6QHK1-F1
#
_cell.length_a   1.000
_cell.length_b   1.000
_cell.length_c   1.000
_cell.angle_alpha   90.00
_cell.angle_beta   90.00
_cell.angle_gamma   90.00
#
_symmetry.space_group_name_H-M   'P 1'
#
loop_
_entity.id
_entity.type
_entity.pdbx_description
1 polymer ?
#
loop_
_entity_poly.entity_id
_entity_poly.type
_entity_poly.pdbx_seq_one_letter_code
_entity_poly.pdbx_strand_id
1 'polypeptide(L)'
;MLPGCSGAHVASPEERSLVADTLNFWRLFGIERHHQLLLKWLIITVATVFGAAAAQYFGLFAEVISSDRSRISIAIMVLFVLTAIHCAVRTFEISSQLNQTAQAAQQIKAHPEYFALADDGVVVGNGERLQPSLLTDHVRDLIIKSAVGREAPLDSKVLLETMEARLKGRQEIGWFVSDQMLRLGLLGTVIGFILMLGPLIDIESIDISSMRAVLSAMSSGMAVALYTTLVGLIGAILVKVQYYFLENTTDELVALTSEVSDVLVVPALQGRRLESRHAS
;
A
#
# COMPACT_ATOMS: atom_id res chain seq x y z
N MET A 1 26.82 47.42 33.20
CA MET A 1 27.12 47.64 31.77
C MET A 1 27.33 46.29 31.11
N LEU A 2 26.35 45.84 30.34
CA LEU A 2 26.47 44.69 29.43
C LEU A 2 25.96 45.16 28.06
N PRO A 3 26.80 45.24 27.02
CA PRO A 3 26.34 45.22 25.63
C PRO A 3 26.37 43.74 25.17
N GLY A 4 25.38 43.14 24.54
CA GLY A 4 24.58 43.61 23.42
C GLY A 4 24.76 42.60 22.28
N CYS A 5 24.12 41.43 22.35
CA CYS A 5 24.13 40.46 21.26
C CYS A 5 23.10 40.89 20.20
N SER A 6 23.56 41.61 19.18
CA SER A 6 22.84 41.81 17.92
C SER A 6 23.80 41.44 16.79
N GLY A 7 23.42 40.44 16.00
CA GLY A 7 24.23 39.93 14.90
C GLY A 7 23.50 38.81 14.19
N ALA A 8 22.47 39.17 13.42
CA ALA A 8 21.92 38.28 12.40
C ALA A 8 23.06 37.96 11.41
N HIS A 9 23.55 36.72 11.43
CA HIS A 9 24.57 36.24 10.52
C HIS A 9 23.95 36.19 9.11
N VAL A 10 24.25 37.20 8.29
CA VAL A 10 23.85 37.22 6.88
C VAL A 10 24.74 36.21 6.16
N ALA A 11 24.16 35.07 5.78
CA ALA A 11 24.87 34.00 5.06
C ALA A 11 25.53 34.54 3.77
N SER A 12 26.76 34.09 3.55
CA SER A 12 27.65 34.54 2.47
C SER A 12 27.12 34.13 1.07
N PRO A 13 27.53 34.82 -0.01
CA PRO A 13 27.06 34.51 -1.37
C PRO A 13 27.40 33.09 -1.85
N GLU A 14 28.52 32.52 -1.41
CA GLU A 14 28.93 31.14 -1.73
C GLU A 14 28.05 30.09 -1.03
N GLU A 15 27.69 30.29 0.25
CA GLU A 15 26.79 29.38 0.97
C GLU A 15 25.39 29.33 0.35
N ARG A 16 24.90 30.46 -0.19
CA ARG A 16 23.62 30.50 -0.91
C ARG A 16 23.67 29.70 -2.22
N SER A 17 24.81 29.65 -2.89
CA SER A 17 24.99 28.88 -4.12
C SER A 17 25.04 27.37 -3.86
N LEU A 18 25.71 26.93 -2.79
CA LEU A 18 25.78 25.51 -2.39
C LEU A 18 24.43 24.99 -1.86
N VAL A 19 23.68 25.83 -1.14
CA VAL A 19 22.31 25.50 -0.73
C VAL A 19 21.35 25.46 -1.93
N ALA A 20 21.53 26.35 -2.92
CA ALA A 20 20.78 26.30 -4.17
C ALA A 20 21.11 25.05 -5.00
N ASP A 21 22.38 24.64 -5.06
CA ASP A 21 22.81 23.43 -5.78
C ASP A 21 22.38 22.13 -5.10
N THR A 22 22.32 22.09 -3.77
CA THR A 22 21.74 20.95 -3.04
C THR A 22 20.22 20.87 -3.20
N LEU A 23 19.52 22.02 -3.20
CA LEU A 23 18.10 22.09 -3.56
C LEU A 23 17.85 21.67 -5.02
N ASN A 24 18.77 21.99 -5.94
CA ASN A 24 18.71 21.56 -7.34
C ASN A 24 19.05 20.08 -7.52
N PHE A 25 19.97 19.50 -6.72
CA PHE A 25 20.30 18.08 -6.74
C PHE A 25 19.10 17.19 -6.40
N TRP A 26 18.30 17.59 -5.39
CA TRP A 26 17.05 16.90 -5.05
C TRP A 26 15.93 17.13 -6.09
N ARG A 27 15.93 18.26 -6.79
CA ARG A 27 15.05 18.47 -7.96
C ARG A 27 15.47 17.64 -9.18
N LEU A 28 16.76 17.37 -9.36
CA LEU A 28 17.29 16.56 -10.46
C LEU A 28 16.97 15.07 -10.30
N PHE A 29 16.86 14.58 -9.07
CA PHE A 29 16.26 13.27 -8.74
C PHE A 29 14.72 13.29 -8.65
N GLY A 30 14.09 14.45 -8.91
CA GLY A 30 12.66 14.71 -8.76
C GLY A 30 11.90 14.81 -10.09
N ILE A 31 12.30 14.05 -11.11
CA ILE A 31 11.64 14.05 -12.42
C ILE A 31 10.47 13.02 -12.40
N GLU A 32 9.26 13.55 -12.21
CA GLU A 32 7.92 12.95 -12.40
C GLU A 32 7.63 11.56 -11.80
N ARG A 33 7.26 11.53 -10.51
CA ARG A 33 6.95 10.30 -9.75
C ARG A 33 5.60 9.64 -10.08
N HIS A 34 4.71 10.30 -10.83
CA HIS A 34 3.29 9.90 -10.90
C HIS A 34 3.03 8.51 -11.49
N HIS A 35 3.95 7.95 -12.29
CA HIS A 35 3.78 6.65 -12.93
C HIS A 35 4.80 5.58 -12.52
N GLN A 36 5.84 5.94 -11.76
CA GLN A 36 6.94 5.02 -11.45
C GLN A 36 6.50 3.86 -10.54
N LEU A 37 5.54 4.09 -9.64
CA LEU A 37 5.11 3.07 -8.68
C LEU A 37 4.11 2.09 -9.28
N LEU A 38 3.13 2.58 -10.07
CA LEU A 38 2.25 1.70 -10.83
C LEU A 38 3.06 0.83 -11.80
N LEU A 39 4.06 1.41 -12.47
CA LEU A 39 4.94 0.66 -13.37
C LEU A 39 5.71 -0.43 -12.60
N LYS A 40 6.28 -0.10 -11.43
CA LYS A 40 6.95 -1.10 -10.56
C LYS A 40 6.02 -2.23 -10.15
N TRP A 41 4.78 -1.91 -9.75
CA TRP A 41 3.77 -2.93 -9.41
C TRP A 41 3.43 -3.80 -10.63
N LEU A 42 3.22 -3.18 -11.80
CA LEU A 42 2.89 -3.89 -13.04
C LEU A 42 3.99 -4.88 -13.43
N ILE A 43 5.26 -4.49 -13.31
CA ILE A 43 6.41 -5.37 -13.60
C ILE A 43 6.35 -6.63 -12.74
N ILE A 44 6.04 -6.49 -11.45
CA ILE A 44 5.94 -7.62 -10.52
C ILE A 44 4.74 -8.51 -10.84
N THR A 45 3.60 -7.92 -11.18
CA THR A 45 2.41 -8.67 -11.58
C THR A 45 2.68 -9.46 -12.85
N VAL A 46 3.32 -8.85 -13.85
CA VAL A 46 3.73 -9.54 -15.09
C VAL A 46 4.73 -10.66 -14.81
N ALA A 47 5.74 -10.41 -13.97
CA ALA A 47 6.70 -11.44 -13.56
C ALA A 47 6.01 -12.60 -12.84
N THR A 48 5.01 -12.31 -12.00
CA THR A 48 4.22 -13.32 -11.28
C THR A 48 3.39 -14.17 -12.24
N VAL A 49 2.70 -13.54 -13.20
CA VAL A 49 1.91 -14.23 -14.22
C VAL A 49 2.81 -15.08 -15.13
N PHE A 50 3.97 -14.56 -15.51
CA PHE A 50 4.96 -15.31 -16.28
C PHE A 50 5.47 -16.53 -15.51
N GLY A 51 5.81 -16.37 -14.22
CA GLY A 51 6.21 -17.48 -13.35
C GLY A 51 5.12 -18.55 -13.23
N ALA A 52 3.85 -18.14 -13.10
CA ALA A 52 2.73 -19.07 -13.12
C ALA A 52 2.58 -19.78 -14.48
N ALA A 53 2.69 -19.07 -15.61
CA ALA A 53 2.65 -19.67 -16.93
C ALA A 53 3.78 -20.70 -17.15
N ALA A 54 4.99 -20.39 -16.67
CA ALA A 54 6.12 -21.32 -16.69
C ALA A 54 5.85 -22.55 -15.82
N ALA A 55 5.33 -22.37 -14.60
CA ALA A 55 4.96 -23.49 -13.73
C ALA A 55 3.90 -24.40 -14.37
N GLN A 56 2.94 -23.82 -15.10
CA GLN A 56 1.96 -24.59 -15.87
C GLN A 56 2.61 -25.33 -17.04
N TYR A 57 3.53 -24.69 -17.77
CA TYR A 57 4.25 -25.32 -18.88
C TYR A 57 5.06 -26.55 -18.43
N PHE A 58 5.69 -26.48 -17.25
CA PHE A 58 6.41 -27.62 -16.65
C PHE A 58 5.50 -28.63 -15.94
N GLY A 59 4.18 -28.42 -15.92
CA GLY A 59 3.22 -29.32 -15.27
C GLY A 59 3.26 -29.29 -13.74
N LEU A 60 3.91 -28.29 -13.12
CA LEU A 60 4.09 -28.23 -11.66
C LEU A 60 2.76 -28.13 -10.91
N PHE A 61 1.78 -27.41 -11.46
CA PHE A 61 0.45 -27.34 -10.83
C PHE A 61 -0.26 -28.70 -10.81
N ALA A 62 -0.14 -29.48 -11.89
CA ALA A 62 -0.71 -30.81 -11.95
C ALA A 62 -0.06 -31.73 -10.91
N GLU A 63 1.28 -31.69 -10.80
CA GLU A 63 2.05 -32.46 -9.82
C GLU A 63 1.67 -32.13 -8.37
N VAL A 64 1.54 -30.83 -8.06
CA VAL A 64 1.10 -30.36 -6.74
C VAL A 64 -0.31 -30.88 -6.43
N ILE A 65 -1.23 -30.77 -7.39
CA ILE A 65 -2.63 -31.18 -7.21
C ILE A 65 -2.78 -32.70 -7.08
N SER A 66 -2.02 -33.48 -7.85
CA SER A 66 -2.05 -34.95 -7.76
C SER A 66 -1.40 -35.46 -6.48
N SER A 67 -0.34 -34.77 -6.01
CA SER A 67 0.40 -35.15 -4.80
C SER A 67 -0.32 -34.75 -3.52
N ASP A 68 -1.02 -33.61 -3.51
CA ASP A 68 -1.71 -33.10 -2.31
C ASP A 68 -3.12 -33.69 -2.13
N ARG A 69 -3.19 -34.83 -1.45
CA ARG A 69 -4.47 -35.47 -1.07
C ARG A 69 -5.29 -34.64 -0.09
N SER A 70 -4.67 -33.75 0.70
CA SER A 70 -5.37 -32.89 1.67
C SER A 70 -6.15 -31.76 1.00
N ARG A 71 -5.80 -31.44 -0.25
CA ARG A 71 -6.35 -30.34 -1.07
C ARG A 71 -6.15 -28.94 -0.46
N ILE A 72 -5.22 -28.80 0.48
CA ILE A 72 -4.88 -27.51 1.08
C ILE A 72 -4.14 -26.62 0.08
N SER A 73 -3.27 -27.20 -0.75
CA SER A 73 -2.60 -26.48 -1.84
C SER A 73 -3.60 -25.79 -2.77
N ILE A 74 -4.73 -26.43 -3.09
CA ILE A 74 -5.81 -25.83 -3.90
C ILE A 74 -6.42 -24.65 -3.17
N ALA A 75 -6.72 -24.80 -1.88
CA ALA A 75 -7.26 -23.70 -1.07
C ALA A 75 -6.28 -22.50 -1.02
N ILE A 76 -4.98 -22.75 -0.86
CA ILE A 76 -3.94 -21.71 -0.90
C ILE A 76 -3.88 -21.05 -2.29
N MET A 77 -3.93 -21.82 -3.38
CA MET A 77 -3.91 -21.28 -4.74
C MET A 77 -5.14 -20.42 -5.05
N VAL A 78 -6.34 -20.84 -4.61
CA VAL A 78 -7.56 -20.03 -4.76
C VAL A 78 -7.44 -18.74 -3.95
N LEU A 79 -6.98 -18.83 -2.70
CA LEU A 79 -6.76 -17.68 -1.84
C LEU A 79 -5.74 -16.70 -2.44
N PHE A 80 -4.68 -17.21 -3.04
CA PHE A 80 -3.69 -16.43 -3.79
C PHE A 80 -4.35 -15.66 -4.93
N VAL A 81 -5.11 -16.33 -5.79
CA VAL A 81 -5.74 -15.71 -6.97
C VAL A 81 -6.74 -14.62 -6.55
N LEU A 82 -7.59 -14.89 -5.55
CA LEU A 82 -8.54 -13.91 -5.03
C LEU A 82 -7.83 -12.67 -4.48
N THR A 83 -6.75 -12.89 -3.73
CA THR A 83 -5.97 -11.80 -3.12
C THR A 83 -5.18 -11.00 -4.15
N ALA A 84 -4.65 -11.67 -5.19
CA ALA A 84 -3.97 -11.01 -6.30
C ALA A 84 -4.95 -10.15 -7.12
N ILE A 85 -6.16 -10.65 -7.39
CA ILE A 85 -7.23 -9.86 -8.06
C ILE A 85 -7.60 -8.65 -7.20
N HIS A 86 -7.83 -8.86 -5.90
CA HIS A 86 -8.12 -7.78 -4.98
C HIS A 86 -7.00 -6.72 -4.99
N CYS A 87 -5.73 -7.14 -4.88
CA CYS A 87 -4.57 -6.25 -4.97
C CYS A 87 -4.58 -5.45 -6.27
N ALA A 88 -4.81 -6.10 -7.42
CA ALA A 88 -4.87 -5.43 -8.71
C ALA A 88 -5.93 -4.33 -8.76
N VAL A 89 -7.16 -4.62 -8.33
CA VAL A 89 -8.25 -3.62 -8.28
C VAL A 89 -7.86 -2.45 -7.38
N ARG A 90 -7.31 -2.73 -6.19
CA ARG A 90 -6.87 -1.68 -5.25
C ARG A 90 -5.77 -0.80 -5.84
N THR A 91 -4.80 -1.40 -6.55
CA THR A 91 -3.72 -0.65 -7.20
C THR A 91 -4.27 0.30 -8.27
N PHE A 92 -5.22 -0.15 -9.08
CA PHE A 92 -5.85 0.73 -10.09
C PHE A 92 -6.63 1.88 -9.44
N GLU A 93 -7.40 1.61 -8.38
CA GLU A 93 -8.12 2.66 -7.66
C GLU A 93 -7.17 3.70 -7.05
N ILE A 94 -6.15 3.29 -6.31
CA ILE A 94 -5.20 4.20 -5.66
C ILE A 94 -4.37 4.97 -6.70
N SER A 95 -3.97 4.32 -7.79
CA SER A 95 -3.25 5.02 -8.86
C SER A 95 -4.11 6.07 -9.56
N SER A 96 -5.40 5.78 -9.78
CA SER A 96 -6.33 6.76 -10.31
C SER A 96 -6.50 7.94 -9.34
N GLN A 97 -6.63 7.66 -8.04
CA GLN A 97 -6.74 8.69 -7.01
C GLN A 97 -5.47 9.55 -6.90
N LEU A 98 -4.29 8.96 -7.07
CA LEU A 98 -3.02 9.69 -7.11
C LEU A 98 -2.98 10.68 -8.28
N ASN A 99 -3.40 10.25 -9.48
CA ASN A 99 -3.45 11.13 -10.64
C ASN A 99 -4.48 12.26 -10.48
N GLN A 100 -5.67 11.97 -9.94
CA GLN A 100 -6.69 12.98 -9.64
C GLN A 100 -6.21 13.98 -8.59
N THR A 101 -5.53 13.49 -7.54
CA THR A 101 -4.96 14.32 -6.46
C THR A 101 -3.82 15.20 -6.98
N ALA A 102 -2.99 14.69 -7.89
CA ALA A 102 -1.97 15.48 -8.57
C ALA A 102 -2.57 16.63 -9.40
N GLN A 103 -3.64 16.37 -10.16
CA GLN A 103 -4.34 17.40 -10.92
C GLN A 103 -4.97 18.46 -9.99
N ALA A 104 -5.67 18.03 -8.94
CA ALA A 104 -6.22 18.94 -7.94
C ALA A 104 -5.12 19.76 -7.26
N ALA A 105 -3.99 19.15 -6.90
CA ALA A 105 -2.84 19.84 -6.34
C ALA A 105 -2.27 20.90 -7.29
N GLN A 106 -2.24 20.64 -8.59
CA GLN A 106 -1.81 21.62 -9.59
C GLN A 106 -2.77 22.81 -9.69
N GLN A 107 -4.09 22.57 -9.64
CA GLN A 107 -5.10 23.64 -9.59
C GLN A 107 -4.96 24.50 -8.33
N ILE A 108 -4.74 23.88 -7.17
CA ILE A 108 -4.48 24.58 -5.89
C ILE A 108 -3.21 25.43 -5.97
N LYS A 109 -2.13 24.88 -6.54
CA LYS A 109 -0.85 25.59 -6.73
C LYS A 109 -0.98 26.80 -7.66
N ALA A 110 -1.84 26.71 -8.69
CA ALA A 110 -2.07 27.80 -9.62
C ALA A 110 -2.85 28.97 -9.00
N HIS A 111 -3.76 28.69 -8.06
CA HIS A 111 -4.65 29.68 -7.46
C HIS A 111 -4.76 29.52 -5.93
N PRO A 112 -3.70 29.79 -5.15
CA PRO A 112 -3.68 29.51 -3.71
C PRO A 112 -4.54 30.47 -2.86
N GLU A 113 -5.14 31.50 -3.46
CA GLU A 113 -5.66 32.66 -2.74
C GLU A 113 -7.06 32.47 -2.15
N TYR A 114 -7.89 31.61 -2.76
CA TYR A 114 -9.29 31.48 -2.36
C TYR A 114 -9.78 30.04 -2.41
N PHE A 115 -10.42 29.60 -1.33
CA PHE A 115 -11.10 28.32 -1.22
C PHE A 115 -12.52 28.54 -0.67
N ALA A 116 -13.52 27.96 -1.33
CA ALA A 116 -14.89 27.96 -0.85
C ALA A 116 -15.65 26.67 -1.22
N LEU A 117 -16.72 26.41 -0.46
CA LEU A 117 -17.66 25.34 -0.76
C LEU A 117 -18.64 25.83 -1.85
N ALA A 118 -18.82 25.02 -2.88
CA ALA A 118 -19.93 25.10 -3.82
C ALA A 118 -20.86 23.88 -3.62
N ASP A 119 -22.10 23.93 -4.14
CA ASP A 119 -23.17 22.96 -3.86
C ASP A 119 -22.74 21.48 -3.92
N ASP A 120 -21.77 21.13 -4.77
CA ASP A 120 -21.29 19.75 -4.94
C ASP A 120 -19.75 19.63 -5.03
N GLY A 121 -18.98 20.58 -4.48
CA GLY A 121 -17.52 20.52 -4.52
C GLY A 121 -16.78 21.70 -3.89
N VAL A 122 -15.46 21.74 -4.06
CA VAL A 122 -14.62 22.85 -3.62
C VAL A 122 -14.22 23.69 -4.84
N VAL A 123 -14.38 25.00 -4.73
CA VAL A 123 -13.95 25.97 -5.75
C VAL A 123 -12.72 26.74 -5.30
N VAL A 124 -11.85 27.02 -6.26
CA VAL A 124 -10.56 27.70 -6.05
C VAL A 124 -10.48 28.99 -6.87
N GLY A 125 -9.91 30.03 -6.28
CA GLY A 125 -9.63 31.30 -6.97
C GLY A 125 -10.88 31.91 -7.60
N ASN A 126 -10.89 31.98 -8.94
CA ASN A 126 -11.93 32.61 -9.76
C ASN A 126 -13.23 31.79 -9.89
N GLY A 127 -13.43 30.78 -9.04
CA GLY A 127 -14.60 29.88 -9.09
C GLY A 127 -14.38 28.60 -9.90
N GLU A 128 -13.13 28.23 -10.19
CA GLU A 128 -12.82 26.98 -10.87
C GLU A 128 -13.07 25.80 -9.92
N ARG A 129 -13.76 24.75 -10.39
CA ARG A 129 -14.05 23.56 -9.60
C ARG A 129 -12.83 22.66 -9.54
N LEU A 130 -12.44 22.26 -8.33
CA LEU A 130 -11.38 21.27 -8.15
C LEU A 130 -11.80 19.91 -8.70
N GLN A 131 -10.85 19.22 -9.32
CA GLN A 131 -11.01 17.83 -9.70
C GLN A 131 -11.42 17.00 -8.46
N PRO A 132 -12.47 16.17 -8.52
CA PRO A 132 -12.84 15.32 -7.40
C PRO A 132 -11.70 14.35 -7.09
N SER A 133 -11.18 14.44 -5.87
CA SER A 133 -10.01 13.68 -5.41
C SER A 133 -10.03 13.60 -3.88
N LEU A 134 -9.21 12.70 -3.33
CA LEU A 134 -9.05 12.56 -1.89
C LEU A 134 -8.53 13.85 -1.24
N LEU A 135 -7.68 14.59 -1.95
CA LEU A 135 -7.23 15.92 -1.55
C LEU A 135 -8.39 16.92 -1.52
N THR A 136 -9.28 16.89 -2.50
CA THR A 136 -10.47 17.77 -2.55
C THR A 136 -11.41 17.50 -1.39
N ASP A 137 -11.61 16.23 -1.03
CA ASP A 137 -12.39 15.83 0.15
C ASP A 137 -11.73 16.29 1.46
N HIS A 138 -10.40 16.13 1.58
CA HIS A 138 -9.65 16.62 2.74
C HIS A 138 -9.71 18.15 2.87
N VAL A 139 -9.59 18.88 1.76
CA VAL A 139 -9.75 20.34 1.72
C VAL A 139 -11.17 20.75 2.12
N ARG A 140 -12.20 20.01 1.66
CA ARG A 140 -13.59 20.24 2.07
C ARG A 140 -13.75 20.13 3.59
N ASP A 141 -13.21 19.06 4.18
CA ASP A 141 -13.26 18.83 5.64
C ASP A 141 -12.50 19.92 6.41
N LEU A 142 -11.37 20.41 5.88
CA LEU A 142 -10.64 21.55 6.45
C LEU A 142 -11.45 22.85 6.40
N ILE A 143 -12.15 23.12 5.30
CA ILE A 143 -13.02 24.30 5.18
C ILE A 143 -14.15 24.22 6.21
N ILE A 144 -14.82 23.07 6.33
CA ILE A 144 -15.88 22.86 7.33
C ILE A 144 -15.33 23.04 8.75
N LYS A 145 -14.17 22.44 9.05
CA LYS A 145 -13.51 22.60 10.36
C LYS A 145 -13.17 24.06 10.66
N SER A 146 -12.76 24.83 9.64
CA SER A 146 -12.48 26.26 9.80
C SER A 146 -13.70 27.12 10.09
N ALA A 147 -14.87 26.73 9.59
CA ALA A 147 -16.12 27.43 9.84
C ALA A 147 -16.64 27.21 11.28
N VAL A 148 -16.43 26.01 11.84
CA VAL A 148 -16.94 25.63 13.17
C VAL A 148 -15.96 26.00 14.29
N GLY A 149 -14.65 25.85 14.08
CA GLY A 149 -13.61 26.09 15.09
C GLY A 149 -13.16 27.54 15.16
N ARG A 150 -13.81 28.37 16.00
CA ARG A 150 -13.53 29.83 16.09
C ARG A 150 -12.32 30.26 16.92
N GLU A 151 -11.70 29.39 17.72
CA GLU A 151 -10.65 29.80 18.67
C GLU A 151 -9.31 29.05 18.56
N ALA A 152 -9.28 27.78 18.15
CA ALA A 152 -8.03 27.02 18.02
C ALA A 152 -7.35 27.19 16.64
N PRO A 153 -6.02 27.00 16.54
CA PRO A 153 -5.31 26.85 15.27
C PRO A 153 -5.93 25.71 14.44
N LEU A 154 -5.96 25.86 13.12
CA LEU A 154 -6.42 24.80 12.23
C LEU A 154 -5.38 23.68 12.18
N ASP A 155 -5.61 22.61 12.93
CA ASP A 155 -4.78 21.41 12.91
C ASP A 155 -5.29 20.43 11.84
N SER A 156 -4.52 20.24 10.78
CA SER A 156 -4.79 19.32 9.66
C SER A 156 -4.49 17.85 10.03
N LYS A 157 -3.62 17.64 11.03
CA LYS A 157 -3.02 16.34 11.35
C LYS A 157 -4.04 15.24 11.65
N VAL A 158 -5.04 15.55 12.47
CA VAL A 158 -6.07 14.55 12.87
C VAL A 158 -6.91 14.06 11.68
N LEU A 159 -7.24 14.97 10.75
CA LEU A 159 -7.99 14.60 9.54
C LEU A 159 -7.13 13.74 8.62
N LEU A 160 -5.85 14.10 8.46
CA LEU A 160 -4.89 13.35 7.67
C LEU A 160 -4.65 11.94 8.25
N GLU A 161 -4.43 11.82 9.56
CA GLU A 161 -4.26 10.53 10.26
C GLU A 161 -5.49 9.65 10.09
N THR A 162 -6.70 10.23 10.17
CA THR A 162 -7.96 9.48 9.96
C THR A 162 -8.08 9.00 8.51
N MET A 163 -7.69 9.82 7.54
CA MET A 163 -7.69 9.47 6.11
C MET A 163 -6.66 8.36 5.81
N GLU A 164 -5.44 8.49 6.34
CA GLU A 164 -4.39 7.47 6.22
C GLU A 164 -4.84 6.13 6.82
N ALA A 165 -5.41 6.16 8.03
CA ALA A 165 -5.92 4.95 8.68
C ALA A 165 -7.01 4.25 7.85
N ARG A 166 -7.90 5.01 7.20
CA ARG A 166 -8.94 4.45 6.31
C ARG A 166 -8.35 3.79 5.07
N LEU A 167 -7.28 4.34 4.50
CA LEU A 167 -6.59 3.76 3.34
C LEU A 167 -5.83 2.49 3.72
N LYS A 168 -5.05 2.55 4.81
CA LYS A 168 -4.23 1.41 5.30
C LYS A 168 -5.09 0.25 5.80
N GLY A 169 -6.20 0.52 6.49
CA GLY A 169 -7.11 -0.53 6.97
C GLY A 169 -7.66 -1.44 5.86
N ARG A 170 -7.81 -0.93 4.62
CA ARG A 170 -8.22 -1.76 3.46
C ARG A 170 -7.09 -2.64 2.92
N GLN A 171 -5.84 -2.26 3.16
CA GLN A 171 -4.65 -2.99 2.70
C GLN A 171 -4.24 -4.09 3.70
N GLU A 172 -4.56 -3.93 4.98
CA GLU A 172 -4.30 -4.92 6.05
C GLU A 172 -4.83 -6.32 5.72
N ILE A 173 -5.94 -6.42 4.98
CA ILE A 173 -6.51 -7.70 4.53
C ILE A 173 -5.48 -8.52 3.75
N GLY A 174 -4.66 -7.89 2.90
CA GLY A 174 -3.64 -8.60 2.13
C GLY A 174 -2.51 -9.15 2.97
N TRP A 175 -2.03 -8.34 3.91
CA TRP A 175 -1.02 -8.74 4.88
C TRP A 175 -1.52 -9.91 5.72
N PHE A 176 -2.74 -9.80 6.25
CA PHE A 176 -3.38 -10.88 7.01
C PHE A 176 -3.46 -12.18 6.22
N VAL A 177 -3.95 -12.12 4.97
CA VAL A 177 -4.08 -13.30 4.11
C VAL A 177 -2.71 -13.91 3.79
N SER A 178 -1.69 -13.09 3.52
CA SER A 178 -0.34 -13.61 3.25
C SER A 178 0.24 -14.38 4.45
N ASP A 179 -0.02 -13.93 5.68
CA ASP A 179 0.39 -14.65 6.87
C ASP A 179 -0.42 -15.93 7.08
N GLN A 180 -1.71 -15.93 6.72
CA GLN A 180 -2.51 -17.17 6.73
C GLN A 180 -2.00 -18.17 5.69
N MET A 181 -1.59 -17.75 4.50
CA MET A 181 -1.01 -18.64 3.48
C MET A 181 0.26 -19.34 3.99
N LEU A 182 1.13 -18.60 4.68
CA LEU A 182 2.33 -19.17 5.30
C LEU A 182 1.95 -20.21 6.37
N ARG A 183 1.00 -19.88 7.25
CA ARG A 183 0.51 -20.79 8.31
C ARG A 183 -0.17 -22.03 7.74
N LEU A 184 -0.93 -21.90 6.64
CA LEU A 184 -1.53 -23.03 5.93
C LEU A 184 -0.46 -23.92 5.28
N GLY A 185 0.63 -23.33 4.76
CA GLY A 185 1.79 -24.07 4.26
C GLY A 185 2.48 -24.88 5.35
N LEU A 186 2.63 -24.32 6.56
CA LEU A 186 3.14 -25.06 7.73
C LEU A 186 2.18 -26.16 8.19
N LEU A 187 0.87 -25.89 8.18
CA LEU A 187 -0.16 -26.89 8.49
C LEU A 187 -0.11 -28.08 7.51
N GLY A 188 0.26 -27.83 6.25
CA GLY A 188 0.55 -28.88 5.26
C GLY A 188 1.65 -29.85 5.71
N THR A 189 2.71 -29.38 6.40
CA THR A 189 3.75 -30.28 6.94
C THR A 189 3.20 -31.22 7.99
N VAL A 190 2.36 -30.69 8.90
CA VAL A 190 1.75 -31.48 9.97
C VAL A 190 0.86 -32.56 9.37
N ILE A 191 0.06 -32.22 8.36
CA ILE A 191 -0.81 -33.18 7.68
C ILE A 191 0.00 -34.20 6.88
N GLY A 192 1.06 -33.79 6.20
CA GLY A 192 1.95 -34.72 5.50
C GLY A 192 2.59 -35.73 6.45
N PHE A 193 3.01 -35.30 7.65
CA PHE A 193 3.49 -36.22 8.69
C PHE A 193 2.40 -37.16 9.21
N ILE A 194 1.17 -36.69 9.39
CA ILE A 194 0.03 -37.54 9.78
C ILE A 194 -0.24 -38.60 8.71
N LEU A 195 -0.26 -38.22 7.43
CA LEU A 195 -0.46 -39.14 6.31
C LEU A 195 0.68 -40.16 6.18
N MET A 196 1.92 -39.74 6.46
CA MET A 196 3.09 -40.62 6.50
C MET A 196 2.98 -41.69 7.60
N LEU A 197 2.52 -41.30 8.79
CA LEU A 197 2.43 -42.22 9.94
C LEU A 197 1.15 -43.07 9.94
N GLY A 198 0.13 -42.70 9.17
CA GLY A 198 -1.17 -43.38 9.15
C GLY A 198 -1.08 -44.90 9.06
N PRO A 199 -0.42 -45.46 8.02
CA PRO A 199 -0.34 -46.92 7.86
C PRO A 199 0.46 -47.66 8.94
N LEU A 200 1.25 -46.97 9.78
CA LEU A 200 1.96 -47.62 10.89
C LEU A 200 1.02 -47.96 12.06
N ILE A 201 -0.15 -47.32 12.13
CA ILE A 201 -1.14 -47.53 13.20
C ILE A 201 -1.90 -48.85 13.00
N ASP A 202 -2.08 -49.28 11.75
CA ASP A 202 -2.96 -50.41 11.38
C ASP A 202 -2.22 -51.76 11.19
N ILE A 203 -0.91 -51.84 11.44
CA ILE A 203 -0.12 -53.06 11.18
C ILE A 203 -0.15 -53.98 12.40
N GLU A 204 -0.96 -55.03 12.35
CA GLU A 204 -0.92 -56.16 13.30
C GLU A 204 0.12 -57.24 12.93
N SER A 205 0.59 -57.31 11.68
CA SER A 205 1.65 -58.24 11.25
C SER A 205 2.51 -57.70 10.10
N ILE A 206 3.82 -57.93 10.17
CA ILE A 206 4.81 -57.45 9.19
C ILE A 206 4.88 -58.43 8.02
N ASP A 207 4.11 -58.18 6.96
CA ASP A 207 4.20 -58.85 5.66
C ASP A 207 4.81 -57.91 4.58
N ILE A 208 5.29 -58.49 3.47
CA ILE A 208 5.86 -57.78 2.31
C ILE A 208 4.87 -56.75 1.75
N SER A 209 3.56 -57.05 1.75
CA SER A 209 2.51 -56.14 1.30
C SER A 209 2.39 -54.89 2.21
N SER A 210 2.40 -55.07 3.53
CA SER A 210 2.40 -54.00 4.53
C SER A 210 3.64 -53.10 4.41
N MET A 211 4.81 -53.70 4.18
CA MET A 211 6.07 -52.96 3.97
C MET A 211 6.02 -52.04 2.74
N ARG A 212 5.45 -52.50 1.61
CA ARG A 212 5.26 -51.65 0.42
C ARG A 212 4.27 -50.52 0.67
N ALA A 213 3.19 -50.79 1.41
CA ALA A 213 2.20 -49.77 1.75
C ALA A 213 2.78 -48.66 2.64
N VAL A 214 3.58 -49.02 3.66
CA VAL A 214 4.29 -48.05 4.51
C VAL A 214 5.24 -47.19 3.67
N LEU A 215 6.08 -47.81 2.83
CA LEU A 215 7.03 -47.07 2.00
C LEU A 215 6.33 -46.11 1.01
N SER A 216 5.22 -46.53 0.42
CA SER A 216 4.41 -45.69 -0.46
C SER A 216 3.79 -44.50 0.29
N ALA A 217 3.23 -44.74 1.47
CA ALA A 217 2.64 -43.68 2.29
C ALA A 217 3.68 -42.70 2.84
N MET A 218 4.89 -43.17 3.15
CA MET A 218 5.99 -42.29 3.54
C MET A 218 6.37 -41.33 2.41
N SER A 219 6.49 -41.84 1.18
CA SER A 219 6.77 -41.01 0.01
C SER A 219 5.62 -40.03 -0.27
N SER A 220 4.36 -40.49 -0.19
CA SER A 220 3.19 -39.65 -0.41
C SER A 220 3.02 -38.55 0.65
N GLY A 221 3.14 -38.89 1.94
CA GLY A 221 3.03 -37.93 3.04
C GLY A 221 4.12 -36.85 2.98
N MET A 222 5.33 -37.23 2.58
CA MET A 222 6.42 -36.27 2.34
C MET A 222 6.10 -35.33 1.16
N ALA A 223 5.58 -35.85 0.05
CA ALA A 223 5.19 -35.02 -1.10
C ALA A 223 4.11 -34.00 -0.71
N VAL A 224 3.08 -34.42 0.03
CA VAL A 224 2.03 -33.52 0.56
C VAL A 224 2.65 -32.40 1.40
N ALA A 225 3.55 -32.74 2.34
CA ALA A 225 4.22 -31.76 3.19
C ALA A 225 5.02 -30.74 2.36
N LEU A 226 5.91 -31.21 1.50
CA LEU A 226 6.83 -30.35 0.75
C LEU A 226 6.09 -29.44 -0.24
N TYR A 227 5.18 -30.00 -1.05
CA TYR A 227 4.48 -29.21 -2.06
C TYR A 227 3.53 -28.20 -1.43
N THR A 228 2.79 -28.57 -0.38
CA THR A 228 1.87 -27.63 0.29
C THR A 228 2.64 -26.48 0.95
N THR A 229 3.78 -26.77 1.59
CA THR A 229 4.64 -25.74 2.18
C THR A 229 5.25 -24.82 1.12
N LEU A 230 5.70 -25.38 0.00
CA LEU A 230 6.26 -24.60 -1.11
C LEU A 230 5.23 -23.61 -1.66
N VAL A 231 4.00 -24.09 -1.92
CA VAL A 231 2.90 -23.25 -2.43
C VAL A 231 2.52 -22.18 -1.41
N GLY A 232 2.42 -22.51 -0.13
CA GLY A 232 2.14 -21.57 0.96
C GLY A 232 3.20 -20.46 1.07
N LEU A 233 4.48 -20.84 1.03
CA LEU A 233 5.60 -19.90 1.15
C LEU A 233 5.70 -18.98 -0.08
N ILE A 234 5.71 -19.55 -1.29
CA ILE A 234 5.81 -18.77 -2.54
C ILE A 234 4.61 -17.84 -2.66
N GLY A 235 3.40 -18.35 -2.44
CA GLY A 235 2.18 -17.56 -2.51
C GLY A 235 2.17 -16.41 -1.49
N ALA A 236 2.57 -16.67 -0.25
CA ALA A 236 2.68 -15.64 0.78
C ALA A 236 3.68 -14.53 0.40
N ILE A 237 4.88 -14.91 -0.09
CA ILE A 237 5.91 -13.95 -0.49
C ILE A 237 5.42 -13.09 -1.66
N LEU A 238 4.83 -13.71 -2.68
CA LEU A 238 4.32 -12.98 -3.85
C LEU A 238 3.24 -11.97 -3.45
N VAL A 239 2.29 -12.36 -2.59
CA VAL A 239 1.26 -11.44 -2.08
C VAL A 239 1.89 -10.31 -1.26
N LYS A 240 2.83 -10.60 -0.36
CA LYS A 240 3.52 -9.58 0.45
C LYS A 240 4.22 -8.55 -0.43
N VAL A 241 4.94 -9.01 -1.45
CA VAL A 241 5.60 -8.11 -2.39
C VAL A 241 4.56 -7.25 -3.12
N GLN A 242 3.47 -7.81 -3.63
CA GLN A 242 2.43 -7.01 -4.31
C GLN A 242 1.82 -5.95 -3.39
N TYR A 243 1.52 -6.29 -2.14
CA TYR A 243 0.97 -5.36 -1.15
C TYR A 243 1.97 -4.31 -0.67
N TYR A 244 3.26 -4.64 -0.61
CA TYR A 244 4.32 -3.68 -0.31
C TYR A 244 4.36 -2.51 -1.32
N PHE A 245 4.24 -2.79 -2.62
CA PHE A 245 4.18 -1.73 -3.63
C PHE A 245 2.89 -0.90 -3.55
N LEU A 246 1.78 -1.55 -3.18
CA LEU A 246 0.50 -0.88 -2.98
C LEU A 246 0.53 0.07 -1.76
N GLU A 247 1.17 -0.34 -0.66
CA GLU A 247 1.37 0.49 0.54
C GLU A 247 2.24 1.71 0.24
N ASN A 248 3.37 1.52 -0.46
CA ASN A 248 4.24 2.63 -0.88
C ASN A 248 3.50 3.67 -1.74
N THR A 249 2.58 3.23 -2.59
CA THR A 249 1.78 4.15 -3.44
C THR A 249 0.76 4.93 -2.62
N THR A 250 0.18 4.31 -1.60
CA THR A 250 -0.72 4.98 -0.65
C THR A 250 0.01 6.01 0.20
N ASP A 251 1.21 5.68 0.70
CA ASP A 251 2.03 6.62 1.47
C ASP A 251 2.37 7.87 0.65
N GLU A 252 2.65 7.71 -0.66
CA GLU A 252 2.88 8.86 -1.55
C GLU A 252 1.62 9.71 -1.75
N LEU A 253 0.45 9.10 -1.90
CA LEU A 253 -0.83 9.81 -1.99
C LEU A 253 -1.09 10.65 -0.72
N VAL A 254 -0.85 10.08 0.46
CA VAL A 254 -1.01 10.78 1.75
C VAL A 254 0.02 11.90 1.88
N ALA A 255 1.28 11.65 1.50
CA ALA A 255 2.35 12.65 1.55
C ALA A 255 2.03 13.85 0.64
N LEU A 256 1.59 13.62 -0.60
CA LEU A 256 1.19 14.69 -1.52
C LEU A 256 0.02 15.51 -0.96
N THR A 257 -0.98 14.82 -0.38
CA THR A 257 -2.15 15.48 0.23
C THR A 257 -1.74 16.36 1.42
N SER A 258 -0.87 15.84 2.28
CA SER A 258 -0.31 16.54 3.44
C SER A 258 0.48 17.78 3.03
N GLU A 259 1.42 17.63 2.09
CA GLU A 259 2.27 18.72 1.60
C GLU A 259 1.43 19.88 1.06
N VAL A 260 0.46 19.58 0.18
CA VAL A 260 -0.39 20.62 -0.42
C VAL A 260 -1.28 21.29 0.61
N SER A 261 -1.85 20.51 1.53
CA SER A 261 -2.79 21.03 2.52
C SER A 261 -2.09 21.92 3.54
N ASP A 262 -0.96 21.49 4.09
CA ASP A 262 -0.28 22.22 5.16
C ASP A 262 0.48 23.44 4.64
N VAL A 263 1.00 23.39 3.42
CA VAL A 263 1.78 24.50 2.83
C VAL A 263 0.88 25.56 2.19
N LEU A 264 -0.23 25.18 1.55
CA LEU A 264 -1.04 26.11 0.76
C LEU A 264 -2.43 26.37 1.36
N VAL A 265 -3.12 25.31 1.78
CA VAL A 265 -4.54 25.42 2.16
C VAL A 265 -4.70 25.95 3.58
N VAL A 266 -3.97 25.41 4.55
CA VAL A 266 -4.06 25.82 5.97
C VAL A 266 -3.72 27.31 6.13
N PRO A 267 -2.61 27.85 5.58
CA PRO A 267 -2.29 29.27 5.71
C PRO A 267 -3.34 30.17 5.06
N ALA A 268 -3.87 29.81 3.87
CA ALA A 268 -4.90 30.59 3.18
C ALA A 268 -6.20 30.68 4.00
N LEU A 269 -6.64 29.56 4.60
CA LEU A 269 -7.83 29.53 5.46
C LEU A 269 -7.62 30.31 6.76
N GLN A 270 -6.43 30.24 7.35
CA GLN A 270 -6.10 31.00 8.57
C GLN A 270 -6.05 32.51 8.31
N GLY A 271 -5.43 32.95 7.20
CA GLY A 271 -5.36 34.36 6.81
C GLY A 271 -6.75 34.99 6.69
N ARG A 272 -7.66 34.32 5.99
CA ARG A 272 -9.05 34.80 5.81
C ARG A 272 -9.83 34.88 7.13
N ARG A 273 -9.58 33.96 8.06
CA ARG A 273 -10.19 34.00 9.40
C ARG A 273 -9.74 35.23 10.19
N LEU A 274 -8.47 35.63 10.07
CA LEU A 274 -7.95 36.85 10.70
C LEU A 274 -8.59 38.11 10.11
N GLU A 275 -8.71 38.20 8.78
CA GLU A 275 -9.37 39.32 8.10
C GLU A 275 -10.84 39.47 8.53
N SER A 276 -11.59 38.37 8.61
CA SER A 276 -12.99 38.38 9.06
C SER A 276 -13.16 38.82 10.52
N ARG A 277 -12.15 38.62 11.37
CA ARG A 277 -12.14 39.11 12.76
C ARG A 277 -11.87 40.61 12.85
N HIS A 278 -11.05 41.17 11.96
CA HIS A 278 -10.73 42.59 11.96
C HIS A 278 -11.82 43.47 11.32
N ALA A 279 -12.71 42.87 10.52
CA ALA A 279 -13.82 43.57 9.87
C ALA A 279 -15.12 43.61 10.70
N SER A 280 -15.16 42.95 11.87
CA SER A 280 -16.32 42.90 12.79
C SER A 280 -16.02 43.58 14.11
#